data_AF-A0AA37RCS8-F1
#
_entry.id   AF-A0AA37RCS8-F1
#
_cell.length_a   1.000
_cell.length_b   1.000
_cell.length_c   1.000
_cell.angle_alpha   90.00
_cell.angle_beta   90.00
_cell.angle_gamma   90.00
#
_symmetry.space_group_name_H-M   'P 1'
#
loop_
_entity.id
_entity.type
_entity.pdbx_description
1 polymer ?
#
loop_
_entity_poly.entity_id
_entity_poly.type
_entity_poly.pdbx_seq_one_letter_code
_entity_poly.pdbx_strand_id
1 'polypeptide(L)' 'MMNAQLSGKRVAFLVTDGFEQIELTEPREALQKAGAVVDILADKDGAVRGWNHDKPADECNLRKCPTRSL' A
#
# COMPACT_ATOMS: atom_id res chain seq x y z
N MET A 1 -1.71 -25.08 7.85
CA MET A 1 -0.52 -24.35 8.31
C MET A 1 -0.46 -23.04 7.53
N MET A 2 -0.66 -21.89 8.16
CA MET A 2 -0.35 -20.61 7.51
C MET A 2 1.17 -20.49 7.47
N ASN A 3 1.77 -20.76 6.31
CA ASN A 3 3.21 -20.66 6.13
C ASN A 3 3.55 -19.18 5.98
N ALA A 4 4.03 -18.52 7.05
CA ALA A 4 4.44 -17.12 7.04
C ALA A 4 5.77 -16.96 6.28
N GLN A 5 5.75 -17.27 4.99
CA GLN A 5 6.91 -17.41 4.11
C GLN A 5 7.71 -16.11 3.97
N LEU A 6 7.06 -14.96 4.22
CA LEU A 6 7.68 -13.64 4.11
C LEU A 6 7.93 -12.98 5.48
N SER A 7 7.84 -13.74 6.57
CA SER A 7 8.13 -13.23 7.92
C SER A 7 9.54 -12.61 7.98
N GLY A 8 9.61 -11.38 8.49
CA GLY A 8 10.86 -10.61 8.57
C GLY A 8 11.31 -9.96 7.26
N LYS A 9 10.57 -10.13 6.15
CA LYS A 9 10.79 -9.37 4.91
C LYS A 9 9.97 -8.09 4.94
N ARG A 10 10.52 -7.06 4.32
CA ARG A 10 9.88 -5.75 4.17
C ARG A 10 9.75 -5.44 2.69
N VAL A 11 8.55 -5.01 2.28
CA VAL A 11 8.22 -4.66 0.89
C VAL A 11 7.73 -3.23 0.87
N ALA A 12 8.28 -2.42 -0.03
CA ALA A 12 7.85 -1.04 -0.23
C ALA A 12 7.05 -0.94 -1.54
N PHE A 13 5.84 -0.38 -1.46
CA PHE A 13 5.04 -0.01 -2.62
C PHE A 13 5.31 1.44 -2.94
N LEU A 14 5.85 1.73 -4.11
CA LEU A 14 6.03 3.10 -4.59
C LEU A 14 4.80 3.50 -5.40
N VAL A 15 4.08 4.51 -4.93
CA VAL A 15 2.84 4.98 -5.55
C VAL A 15 2.91 6.47 -5.84
N THR A 16 2.31 6.87 -6.96
CA THR A 16 2.09 8.27 -7.34
C THR A 16 0.58 8.51 -7.45
N ASP A 17 0.18 9.76 -7.67
CA ASP A 17 -1.22 10.04 -7.99
C ASP A 17 -1.69 9.26 -9.22
N GLY A 18 -2.94 8.81 -9.20
CA GLY A 18 -3.53 8.11 -10.34
C GLY A 18 -3.50 6.58 -10.28
N PHE A 19 -3.01 5.97 -9.20
CA PHE A 19 -2.99 4.52 -9.08
C PHE A 19 -4.39 3.91 -8.91
N GLU A 20 -4.60 2.70 -9.42
CA GLU A 20 -5.81 1.93 -9.16
C GLU A 20 -5.79 1.31 -7.76
N GLN A 21 -6.80 1.62 -6.95
CA GLN A 21 -6.83 1.24 -5.53
C GLN A 21 -6.83 -0.28 -5.32
N ILE A 22 -7.45 -1.03 -6.24
CA ILE A 22 -7.53 -2.49 -6.16
C ILE A 22 -6.16 -3.14 -6.36
N GLU A 23 -5.34 -2.59 -7.25
CA GLU A 23 -3.97 -3.07 -7.53
C GLU A 23 -3.01 -2.86 -6.35
N LEU A 24 -3.34 -1.94 -5.44
CA LEU A 24 -2.59 -1.76 -4.20
C LEU A 24 -3.14 -2.61 -3.06
N THR A 25 -4.47 -2.71 -2.93
CA THR A 25 -5.12 -3.23 -1.73
C THR A 25 -4.99 -4.75 -1.63
N GLU A 26 -5.29 -5.49 -2.69
CA GLU A 26 -5.23 -6.96 -2.67
C GLU A 26 -3.80 -7.49 -2.50
N PRO A 27 -2.77 -6.98 -3.24
CA PRO A 27 -1.41 -7.45 -3.07
C PRO A 27 -0.83 -7.08 -1.70
N ARG A 28 -1.16 -5.90 -1.17
CA ARG A 28 -0.77 -5.50 0.19
C ARG A 28 -1.31 -6.47 1.23
N GLU A 29 -2.60 -6.83 1.14
CA GLU A 29 -3.18 -7.80 2.06
C GLU A 29 -2.55 -9.19 1.94
N ALA A 30 -2.28 -9.65 0.71
CA ALA A 30 -1.63 -10.93 0.48
C ALA A 30 -0.23 -10.98 1.13
N LEU A 31 0.55 -9.92 0.98
CA LEU A 31 1.87 -9.79 1.61
C LEU A 31 1.79 -9.74 3.14
N GLN A 32 0.83 -9.00 3.70
CA GLN A 32 0.61 -8.95 5.14
C GLN A 32 0.19 -10.32 5.70
N LYS A 33 -0.73 -11.03 5.01
CA LYS A 33 -1.14 -12.39 5.36
C LYS A 33 0.03 -13.39 5.28
N ALA A 34 0.99 -13.15 4.38
CA ALA A 34 2.22 -13.93 4.27
C ALA A 34 3.29 -13.56 5.33
N GLY A 35 3.03 -12.58 6.21
CA GLY A 35 3.92 -12.15 7.28
C GLY A 35 4.92 -11.06 6.90
N ALA A 36 4.79 -10.47 5.71
CA ALA A 36 5.65 -9.36 5.30
C ALA A 36 5.23 -8.06 5.99
N VAL A 37 6.22 -7.21 6.28
CA VAL A 37 6.00 -5.80 6.62
C VAL A 37 5.83 -5.05 5.30
N VAL A 38 4.73 -4.33 5.14
CA VAL A 38 4.47 -3.55 3.93
C VAL A 38 4.47 -2.06 4.24
N ASP A 39 5.35 -1.34 3.58
CA ASP A 39 5.43 0.12 3.59
C ASP A 39 4.89 0.65 2.24
N ILE A 40 4.22 1.78 2.25
CA ILE A 40 3.83 2.51 1.02
C ILE A 40 4.63 3.82 1.04
N LEU A 41 5.24 4.14 -0.08
CA LEU A 41 6.08 5.31 -0.29
C LEU A 41 5.46 6.11 -1.43
N ALA A 42 5.44 7.43 -1.29
CA ALA A 42 4.98 8.32 -2.34
C ALA A 42 6.04 9.37 -2.65
N ASP A 43 5.93 9.99 -3.82
CA ASP A 43 6.76 11.11 -4.26
C ASP A 43 6.40 12.44 -3.58
N LYS A 44 5.27 12.47 -2.86
CA LYS A 44 4.79 13.64 -2.11
C LYS A 44 4.38 13.29 -0.69
N ASP A 45 4.50 14.27 0.19
CA ASP A 45 3.94 14.23 1.54
C ASP A 45 2.42 14.40 1.54
N GLY A 46 1.73 13.76 2.49
CA GLY A 46 0.32 13.99 2.75
C GLY A 46 -0.57 12.85 2.30
N ALA A 47 -1.32 13.00 1.21
CA ALA A 47 -2.27 12.00 0.75
C ALA A 47 -2.12 11.75 -0.75
N VAL A 48 -2.16 10.48 -1.14
CA VAL A 48 -2.29 10.06 -2.55
C VAL A 48 -3.75 9.70 -2.82
N ARG A 49 -4.25 10.11 -3.98
CA ARG A 49 -5.62 9.78 -4.40
C ARG A 49 -5.58 8.61 -5.37
N GLY A 50 -6.18 7.50 -4.96
CA GLY A 50 -6.41 6.36 -5.83
C GLY A 50 -7.64 6.57 -6.71
N TRP A 51 -7.76 5.73 -7.73
CA TRP A 51 -8.98 5.56 -8.52
C TRP A 51 -9.58 4.19 -8.22
N ASN A 52 -10.90 4.13 -8.17
CA ASN A 52 -11.63 2.86 -8.09
C ASN A 52 -12.56 2.80 -9.29
N HIS A 53 -12.07 2.16 -10.35
CA HIS A 53 -12.74 2.11 -11.64
C HIS A 53 -12.96 3.56 -12.15
N ASP A 54 -14.20 3.98 -12.38
CA ASP A 54 -14.54 5.32 -12.90
C ASP A 54 -14.81 6.37 -11.80
N LYS A 55 -14.51 6.06 -10.53
CA LYS A 55 -14.74 6.98 -9.40
C LYS A 55 -13.44 7.31 -8.68
N PRO A 56 -13.27 8.57 -8.22
CA PRO A 56 -12.20 8.89 -7.28
C PRO A 56 -12.37 8.03 -6.02
N ALA A 57 -11.30 7.32 -5.65
CA ALA A 57 -11.28 6.49 -4.47
C ALA A 57 -10.95 7.30 -3.21
N ASP A 58 -10.95 6.62 -2.07
CA ASP A 58 -10.54 7.20 -0.80
C ASP A 58 -9.10 7.73 -0.86
N GLU A 59 -8.88 8.88 -0.21
CA GLU A 59 -7.55 9.45 -0.06
C GLU A 59 -6.74 8.61 0.93
N CYS A 60 -5.66 8.00 0.45
CA CYS A 60 -4.72 7.30 1.33
C CYS A 60 -3.81 8.35 1.97
N ASN A 61 -4.14 8.74 3.21
CA ASN A 61 -3.32 9.64 3.99
C ASN A 61 -2.07 8.88 4.47
N LEU A 62 -0.90 9.25 3.92
CA LEU A 62 0.40 8.64 4.16
C LEU A 62 0.84 8.72 5.64
N ARG A 63 0.12 9.48 6.48
CA ARG A 63 0.33 9.51 7.94
C ARG A 63 -0.56 8.55 8.74
N LYS A 64 -1.71 8.12 8.20
CA LYS A 64 -2.64 7.18 8.88
C LYS A 64 -2.50 5.75 8.37
N CYS A 65 -1.95 5.56 7.18
CA CYS A 65 -1.42 4.28 6.75
C CYS A 65 -0.01 4.12 7.35
N PRO A 66 0.45 2.93 7.75
CA PRO A 66 1.81 2.72 8.27
C PRO A 66 2.80 2.88 7.12
N THR A 67 3.11 4.13 6.78
CA THR A 67 3.76 4.51 5.54
C THR A 67 4.67 5.69 5.84
N ARG A 68 5.92 5.63 5.39
CA ARG A 68 6.95 6.63 5.67
C ARG A 68 7.22 7.40 4.39
N SER A 69 7.16 8.73 4.39
CA SER A 69 7.66 9.52 3.25
C SER A 69 9.15 9.29 3.06
N LEU A 70 9.57 9.25 1.80
CA LEU A 70 10.97 9.16 1.39
C LEU A 70 11.75 10.43 1.72
#